data_AF-A0A425CXI7-F1
#
_entry.id   AF-A0A425CXI7-F1
#
_cell.length_a   1.000
_cell.length_b   1.000
_cell.length_c   1.000
_cell.angle_alpha   90.00
_cell.angle_beta   90.00
_cell.angle_gamma   90.00
#
_symmetry.space_group_name_H-M   'P 1'
#
loop_
_entity.id
_entity.type
_entity.pdbx_description
1 polymer ?
#
loop_
_entity_poly.entity_id
_entity_poly.type
_entity_poly.pdbx_seq_one_letter_code
_entity_poly.pdbx_strand_id
1 'polypeptide(L)'
;MLALEIKLVVILGVLSGEAAGQSTLVECDSGKIALTSVPFMKTPAADACGANALGGKSIRSIFESTVTPPDTIATMVNTPSCQTWWSDLSAPFALFKPCTYLGMSIQDFSNMPLQAFLEANNQEILLSRCDSGKIAVTSVPFMTTPAADACGAEALGGKSIRSIFESSVTPPDTIAKMVNTPSCQTWWSELSAPFALFKPCMYLGTTIQDFSKQPLQAFLEANNKEIQSFDPNRPADTS
;
A
#
# COMPACT_ATOMS: atom_id res chain seq x y z
N MET A 1 27.77 1.65 -4.38
CA MET A 1 26.86 0.51 -4.14
C MET A 1 26.17 0.67 -2.76
N LEU A 2 25.39 1.76 -2.58
CA LEU A 2 24.81 2.14 -1.28
C LEU A 2 23.29 2.43 -1.34
N ALA A 3 22.66 2.18 -2.49
CA ALA A 3 21.25 2.55 -2.72
C ALA A 3 20.25 1.40 -2.55
N LEU A 4 20.72 0.17 -2.31
CA LEU A 4 19.86 -1.03 -2.30
C LEU A 4 19.50 -1.55 -0.91
N GLU A 5 20.19 -1.09 0.13
CA GLU A 5 19.93 -1.49 1.53
C GLU A 5 18.73 -0.77 2.14
N ILE A 6 18.36 0.40 1.61
CA ILE A 6 17.28 1.25 2.13
C ILE A 6 15.89 0.65 1.90
N LYS A 7 15.68 -0.19 0.88
CA LYS A 7 14.34 -0.73 0.56
C LYS A 7 13.84 -1.81 1.52
N LEU A 8 14.70 -2.46 2.30
CA LEU A 8 14.25 -3.39 3.35
C LEU A 8 13.82 -2.63 4.63
N VAL A 9 14.34 -1.41 4.82
CA VAL A 9 14.07 -0.56 6.00
C VAL A 9 12.68 0.08 5.95
N VAL A 10 12.14 0.35 4.75
CA VAL A 10 10.86 1.06 4.59
C VAL A 10 9.63 0.18 4.93
N ILE A 11 9.73 -1.14 4.80
CA ILE A 11 8.59 -2.04 5.13
C ILE A 11 8.69 -2.59 6.56
N LEU A 12 9.87 -2.49 7.20
CA LEU A 12 10.08 -2.91 8.59
C LEU A 12 10.13 -1.73 9.58
N GLY A 13 10.10 -0.49 9.12
CA GLY A 13 10.35 0.72 9.94
C GLY A 13 9.30 1.84 9.86
N VAL A 14 8.19 1.68 9.13
CA VAL A 14 7.17 2.75 8.99
C VAL A 14 6.01 2.61 10.00
N LEU A 15 6.05 1.61 10.89
CA LEU A 15 4.89 1.28 11.74
C LEU A 15 5.24 1.27 13.23
N SER A 16 5.74 2.41 13.70
CA SER A 16 5.70 2.80 15.11
C SER A 16 4.43 3.60 15.47
N GLY A 17 3.47 3.72 14.54
CA GLY A 17 2.30 4.57 14.68
C GLY A 17 1.01 3.81 14.93
N GLU A 18 0.61 3.75 16.20
CA GLU A 18 -0.77 3.63 16.67
C GLU A 18 -1.53 2.30 16.41
N ALA A 19 -1.07 1.23 17.06
CA ALA A 19 -1.99 0.24 17.63
C ALA A 19 -2.02 0.43 19.15
N ALA A 20 -3.07 1.09 19.64
CA ALA A 20 -3.29 1.38 21.05
C ALA A 20 -3.62 0.10 21.85
N GLY A 21 -2.58 -0.62 22.26
CA GLY A 21 -2.50 -1.33 23.52
C GLY A 21 -1.18 -0.91 24.16
N GLN A 22 -1.20 -0.37 25.39
CA GLN A 22 0.01 0.10 26.06
C GLN A 22 0.98 -1.07 26.32
N SER A 23 1.83 -1.39 25.34
CA SER A 23 3.02 -2.18 25.56
C SER A 23 3.97 -1.34 26.41
N THR A 24 4.37 -1.85 27.57
CA THR A 24 5.40 -1.22 28.41
C THR A 24 6.81 -1.41 27.85
N LEU A 25 6.94 -2.10 26.70
CA LEU A 25 8.22 -2.37 26.04
C LEU A 25 8.55 -1.27 25.04
N VAL A 26 9.81 -0.83 25.06
CA VAL A 26 10.39 0.05 24.05
C VAL A 26 10.34 -0.65 22.69
N GLU A 27 10.18 0.13 21.61
CA GLU A 27 10.20 -0.39 20.25
C GLU A 27 11.56 -1.01 19.89
N CYS A 28 11.55 -2.07 19.08
CA CYS A 28 12.76 -2.70 18.60
C CYS A 28 13.55 -1.76 17.68
N ASP A 29 14.88 -1.84 17.77
CA ASP A 29 15.78 -1.18 16.83
C ASP A 29 15.58 -1.78 15.42
N SER A 30 14.90 -1.03 14.55
CA SER A 30 14.57 -1.45 13.19
C SER A 30 15.81 -1.75 12.34
N GLY A 31 16.93 -1.07 12.62
CA GLY A 31 18.22 -1.35 11.98
C GLY A 31 18.76 -2.73 12.37
N LYS A 32 18.68 -3.09 13.67
CA LYS A 32 19.07 -4.44 14.13
C LYS A 32 18.16 -5.53 13.62
N ILE A 33 16.85 -5.29 13.54
CA ILE A 33 15.90 -6.22 12.93
C ILE A 33 16.30 -6.46 11.47
N ALA A 34 16.49 -5.41 10.67
CA ALA A 34 16.87 -5.53 9.27
C ALA A 34 18.21 -6.26 9.09
N LEU A 35 19.25 -5.90 9.85
CA LEU A 35 20.56 -6.56 9.79
C LEU A 35 20.47 -8.05 10.12
N THR A 36 19.56 -8.44 11.01
CA THR A 36 19.32 -9.83 11.38
C THR A 36 18.56 -10.58 10.28
N SER A 37 17.57 -9.96 9.63
CA SER A 37 16.76 -10.59 8.58
C SER A 37 17.47 -10.74 7.24
N VAL A 38 18.30 -9.76 6.84
CA VAL A 38 18.90 -9.67 5.49
C VAL A 38 19.61 -10.97 5.04
N PRO A 39 20.45 -11.62 5.87
CA PRO A 39 21.15 -12.84 5.49
C PRO A 39 20.21 -13.98 5.07
N PHE A 40 19.03 -14.06 5.70
CA PHE A 40 18.04 -15.11 5.44
C PHE A 40 17.29 -14.94 4.12
N MET A 41 17.46 -13.82 3.42
CA MET A 41 16.80 -13.56 2.14
C MET A 41 17.51 -14.21 0.94
N LYS A 42 18.68 -14.84 1.16
CA LYS A 42 19.52 -15.47 0.12
C LYS A 42 20.06 -16.84 0.56
N THR A 43 19.40 -17.47 1.53
CA THR A 43 19.78 -18.83 1.95
C THR A 43 19.28 -19.84 0.91
N PRO A 44 19.85 -21.06 0.87
CA PRO A 44 19.32 -22.13 0.03
C PRO A 44 17.83 -22.41 0.28
N ALA A 45 17.37 -22.28 1.52
CA ALA A 45 15.95 -22.41 1.86
C ALA A 45 15.10 -21.27 1.26
N ALA A 46 15.59 -20.02 1.28
CA ALA A 46 14.93 -18.89 0.63
C ALA A 46 14.82 -19.06 -0.89
N ASP A 47 15.91 -19.47 -1.54
CA ASP A 47 15.95 -19.71 -2.98
C ASP A 47 15.02 -20.87 -3.37
N ALA A 48 15.04 -21.96 -2.60
CA ALA A 48 14.15 -23.10 -2.81
C ALA A 48 12.68 -22.76 -2.54
N CYS A 49 12.37 -21.90 -1.57
CA CYS A 49 11.01 -21.41 -1.35
C CYS A 49 10.55 -20.59 -2.56
N GLY A 50 11.38 -19.67 -3.05
CA GLY A 50 11.10 -18.88 -4.25
C GLY A 50 10.82 -19.72 -5.49
N ALA A 51 11.66 -20.73 -5.73
CA ALA A 51 11.51 -21.67 -6.84
C ALA A 51 10.21 -22.47 -6.77
N ASN A 52 9.85 -22.97 -5.58
CA ASN A 52 8.77 -23.94 -5.42
C ASN A 52 7.39 -23.29 -5.14
N ALA A 53 7.35 -22.09 -4.56
CA ALA A 53 6.10 -21.46 -4.12
C ALA A 53 5.82 -20.10 -4.75
N LEU A 54 6.82 -19.41 -5.30
CA LEU A 54 6.69 -18.05 -5.83
C LEU A 54 6.91 -17.97 -7.35
N GLY A 55 6.84 -19.10 -8.05
CA GLY A 55 7.03 -19.15 -9.51
C GLY A 55 8.44 -18.72 -9.94
N GLY A 56 9.46 -19.04 -9.16
CA GLY A 56 10.86 -18.68 -9.43
C GLY A 56 11.26 -17.28 -8.97
N LYS A 57 10.35 -16.52 -8.34
CA LYS A 57 10.68 -15.21 -7.76
C LYS A 57 11.48 -15.35 -6.48
N SER A 58 12.29 -14.34 -6.17
CA SER A 58 12.98 -14.25 -4.88
C SER A 58 11.96 -14.14 -3.73
N ILE A 59 12.28 -14.71 -2.56
CA ILE A 59 11.50 -14.54 -1.34
C ILE A 59 11.30 -13.07 -0.97
N ARG A 60 12.23 -12.19 -1.40
CA ARG A 60 12.13 -10.73 -1.23
C ARG A 60 10.86 -10.14 -1.81
N SER A 61 10.27 -10.80 -2.82
CA SER A 61 9.07 -10.31 -3.48
C SER A 61 7.84 -10.25 -2.57
N ILE A 62 7.79 -11.03 -1.48
CA ILE A 62 6.69 -10.96 -0.50
C ILE A 62 6.76 -9.67 0.35
N PHE A 63 7.96 -9.11 0.48
CA PHE A 63 8.21 -7.84 1.17
C PHE A 63 8.20 -6.68 0.19
N GLU A 64 7.84 -6.89 -1.07
CA GLU A 64 7.59 -5.76 -1.95
C GLU A 64 6.18 -5.23 -1.65
N SER A 65 5.85 -4.03 -2.14
CA SER A 65 4.57 -3.37 -1.88
C SER A 65 3.36 -4.06 -2.55
N THR A 66 3.42 -5.36 -2.79
CA THR A 66 2.37 -6.18 -3.40
C THR A 66 1.92 -7.24 -2.41
N VAL A 67 0.63 -7.22 -2.09
CA VAL A 67 -0.04 -8.25 -1.28
C VAL A 67 0.19 -9.62 -1.90
N THR A 68 0.65 -10.57 -1.09
CA THR A 68 0.80 -11.97 -1.50
C THR A 68 -0.60 -12.60 -1.59
N PRO A 69 -1.03 -13.12 -2.74
CA PRO A 69 -2.38 -13.68 -2.89
C PRO A 69 -2.66 -14.85 -1.94
N PRO A 70 -3.92 -15.07 -1.49
CA PRO A 70 -4.26 -16.16 -0.57
C PRO A 70 -3.81 -17.55 -1.05
N ASP A 71 -3.98 -17.85 -2.35
CA ASP A 71 -3.53 -19.12 -2.94
C ASP A 71 -1.99 -19.26 -2.89
N THR A 72 -1.27 -18.14 -3.04
CA THR A 72 0.18 -18.11 -2.89
C THR A 72 0.60 -18.31 -1.43
N ILE A 73 -0.10 -17.70 -0.47
CA ILE A 73 0.12 -17.96 0.97
C ILE A 73 -0.09 -19.44 1.27
N ALA A 74 -1.21 -20.02 0.83
CA ALA A 74 -1.49 -21.44 1.01
C ALA A 74 -0.39 -22.32 0.40
N THR A 75 0.11 -21.96 -0.78
CA THR A 75 1.22 -22.66 -1.43
C THR A 75 2.51 -22.56 -0.59
N MET A 76 2.87 -21.36 -0.12
CA MET A 76 4.06 -21.16 0.72
C MET A 76 3.99 -21.94 2.04
N VAL A 77 2.84 -21.88 2.73
CA VAL A 77 2.63 -22.58 4.00
C VAL A 77 2.78 -24.09 3.85
N ASN A 78 2.35 -24.65 2.71
CA ASN A 78 2.46 -26.08 2.43
C ASN A 78 3.81 -26.49 1.78
N THR A 79 4.71 -25.54 1.52
CA THR A 79 6.01 -25.80 0.89
C THR A 79 7.11 -25.96 1.95
N PRO A 80 7.76 -27.14 2.07
CA PRO A 80 8.76 -27.38 3.12
C PRO A 80 9.93 -26.39 3.15
N SER A 81 10.44 -25.99 1.98
CA SER A 81 11.53 -25.00 1.90
C SER A 81 11.13 -23.62 2.45
N CYS A 82 9.86 -23.24 2.33
CA CYS A 82 9.35 -22.00 2.91
C CYS A 82 9.23 -22.08 4.43
N GLN A 83 8.81 -23.24 4.96
CA GLN A 83 8.78 -23.48 6.41
C GLN A 83 10.19 -23.44 7.01
N THR A 84 11.17 -24.09 6.36
CA THR A 84 12.57 -24.02 6.76
C THR A 84 13.09 -22.58 6.73
N TRP A 85 12.85 -21.87 5.62
CA TRP A 85 13.26 -20.46 5.50
C TRP A 85 12.70 -19.60 6.63
N TRP A 86 11.40 -19.75 6.92
CA TRP A 86 10.75 -18.98 7.97
C TRP A 86 11.32 -19.30 9.35
N SER A 87 11.48 -20.59 9.68
CA SER A 87 12.08 -21.01 10.93
C SER A 87 13.51 -20.48 11.11
N ASP A 88 14.31 -20.49 10.05
CA ASP A 88 15.68 -19.97 10.08
C ASP A 88 15.68 -18.45 10.29
N LEU A 89 14.77 -17.73 9.62
CA LEU A 89 14.64 -16.28 9.72
C LEU A 89 14.12 -15.84 11.10
N SER A 90 13.14 -16.55 11.67
CA SER A 90 12.45 -16.11 12.88
C SER A 90 13.22 -16.45 14.16
N ALA A 91 13.99 -17.55 14.16
CA ALA A 91 14.69 -18.05 15.35
C ALA A 91 15.64 -17.04 16.02
N PRO A 92 16.45 -16.23 15.30
CA PRO A 92 17.34 -15.25 15.92
C PRO A 92 16.62 -14.21 16.79
N PHE A 93 15.35 -13.90 16.51
CA PHE A 93 14.58 -12.90 17.24
C PHE A 93 14.24 -13.34 18.67
N ALA A 94 14.24 -14.65 18.94
CA ALA A 94 14.06 -15.17 20.31
C ALA A 94 15.18 -14.70 21.26
N LEU A 95 16.36 -14.34 20.72
CA LEU A 95 17.53 -13.90 21.48
C LEU A 95 17.60 -12.38 21.67
N PHE A 96 16.66 -11.62 21.10
CA PHE A 96 16.63 -10.18 21.26
C PHE A 96 16.26 -9.82 22.70
N LYS A 97 16.75 -8.65 23.16
CA LYS A 97 16.18 -8.07 24.39
C LYS A 97 14.69 -7.77 24.15
N PRO A 98 13.80 -7.96 25.15
CA PRO A 98 12.38 -7.69 25.01
C PRO A 98 12.13 -6.27 24.47
N CYS A 99 11.42 -6.20 23.35
CA CYS A 99 11.02 -4.98 22.67
C CYS A 99 9.74 -5.23 21.86
N THR A 100 9.05 -4.16 21.48
CA THR A 100 7.83 -4.23 20.65
C THR A 100 8.21 -4.19 19.17
N TYR A 101 7.64 -5.09 18.37
CA TYR A 101 7.77 -5.16 16.91
C TYR A 101 6.43 -5.55 16.29
N LEU A 102 5.93 -4.78 15.32
CA LEU A 102 4.60 -4.97 14.70
C LEU A 102 3.46 -5.09 15.74
N GLY A 103 3.51 -4.26 16.79
CA GLY A 103 2.49 -4.24 17.85
C GLY A 103 2.50 -5.44 18.81
N MET A 104 3.48 -6.36 18.71
CA MET A 104 3.65 -7.49 19.64
C MET A 104 5.06 -7.58 20.19
N SER A 105 5.32 -8.49 21.14
CA SER A 105 6.69 -8.72 21.60
C SER A 105 7.53 -9.39 20.51
N ILE A 106 8.82 -9.06 20.45
CA ILE A 106 9.75 -9.67 19.50
C ILE A 106 9.89 -11.20 19.69
N GLN A 107 9.64 -11.70 20.91
CA GLN A 107 9.59 -13.12 21.22
C GLN A 107 8.31 -13.77 20.65
N ASP A 108 7.16 -13.11 20.71
CA ASP A 108 5.94 -13.61 20.06
C ASP A 108 6.11 -13.64 18.55
N PHE A 109 6.73 -12.60 17.96
CA PHE A 109 7.08 -12.58 16.53
C PHE A 109 7.99 -13.77 16.16
N SER A 110 8.98 -14.09 16.99
CA SER A 110 9.89 -15.23 16.72
C SER A 110 9.17 -16.59 16.65
N ASN A 111 8.05 -16.73 17.35
CA ASN A 111 7.21 -17.93 17.39
C ASN A 111 6.00 -17.87 16.45
N MET A 112 5.86 -16.77 15.70
CA MET A 112 4.72 -16.57 14.80
C MET A 112 4.75 -17.65 13.69
N PRO A 113 3.63 -18.33 13.41
CA PRO A 113 3.56 -19.24 12.27
C PRO A 113 3.74 -18.50 10.93
N LEU A 114 4.34 -19.15 9.93
CA LEU A 114 4.56 -18.56 8.60
C LEU A 114 3.27 -17.95 8.00
N GLN A 115 2.13 -18.63 8.16
CA GLN A 115 0.84 -18.10 7.69
C GLN A 115 0.51 -16.75 8.33
N ALA A 116 0.58 -16.67 9.66
CA ALA A 116 0.27 -15.45 10.39
C ALA A 116 1.24 -14.32 10.02
N PHE A 117 2.51 -14.64 9.77
CA PHE A 117 3.48 -13.66 9.28
C PHE A 117 3.12 -13.13 7.89
N LEU A 118 2.78 -14.00 6.94
CA LEU A 118 2.40 -13.59 5.58
C LEU A 118 1.12 -12.75 5.59
N GLU A 119 0.15 -13.10 6.41
CA GLU A 119 -1.08 -12.34 6.61
C GLU A 119 -0.81 -10.98 7.25
N ALA A 120 0.03 -10.92 8.30
CA ALA A 120 0.43 -9.66 8.93
C ALA A 120 1.18 -8.75 7.94
N ASN A 121 2.16 -9.30 7.20
CA ASN A 121 2.89 -8.56 6.16
C ASN A 121 1.94 -8.03 5.07
N ASN A 122 0.94 -8.80 4.67
CA ASN A 122 -0.10 -8.32 3.76
C ASN A 122 -0.92 -7.17 4.36
N GLN A 123 -1.32 -7.28 5.64
CA GLN A 123 -2.01 -6.19 6.32
C GLN A 123 -1.15 -4.92 6.36
N GLU A 124 0.15 -5.04 6.61
CA GLU A 124 1.03 -3.86 6.60
C GLU A 124 1.17 -3.23 5.22
N ILE A 125 1.30 -4.03 4.16
CA ILE A 125 1.26 -3.52 2.78
C ILE A 125 -0.07 -2.82 2.52
N LEU A 126 -1.18 -3.42 2.97
CA LEU A 126 -2.52 -2.86 2.86
C LEU A 126 -2.77 -1.67 3.77
N LEU A 127 -1.96 -1.37 4.79
CA LEU A 127 -2.11 -0.19 5.63
C LEU A 127 -1.19 0.95 5.18
N SER A 128 -0.13 0.65 4.41
CA SER A 128 0.76 1.67 3.86
C SER A 128 0.01 2.62 2.94
N ARG A 129 0.19 3.93 3.13
CA ARG A 129 -0.44 4.95 2.27
C ARG A 129 0.21 4.98 0.90
N CYS A 130 -0.58 5.28 -0.13
CA CYS A 130 -0.04 5.56 -1.45
C CYS A 130 0.77 6.85 -1.44
N ASP A 131 1.87 6.86 -2.19
CA ASP A 131 2.65 8.07 -2.48
C ASP A 131 1.78 9.04 -3.30
N SER A 132 1.23 10.04 -2.62
CA SER A 132 0.31 11.03 -3.20
C SER A 132 0.95 11.82 -4.35
N GLY A 133 2.28 12.01 -4.33
CA GLY A 133 3.04 12.62 -5.42
C GLY A 133 3.00 11.78 -6.68
N LYS A 134 3.22 10.46 -6.57
CA LYS A 134 3.08 9.54 -7.72
C LYS A 134 1.66 9.49 -8.25
N ILE A 135 0.65 9.48 -7.38
CA ILE A 135 -0.76 9.54 -7.80
C ILE A 135 -1.04 10.81 -8.60
N ALA A 136 -0.62 11.96 -8.09
CA ALA A 136 -0.79 13.23 -8.76
C ALA A 136 -0.11 13.24 -10.13
N VAL A 137 1.16 12.81 -10.20
CA VAL A 137 1.93 12.74 -11.46
C VAL A 137 1.26 11.82 -12.48
N THR A 138 0.74 10.67 -12.06
CA THR A 138 0.00 9.77 -12.96
C THR A 138 -1.33 10.37 -13.41
N SER A 139 -1.97 11.19 -12.58
CA SER A 139 -3.27 11.80 -12.87
C SER A 139 -3.18 12.99 -13.83
N VAL A 140 -2.09 13.76 -13.80
CA VAL A 140 -1.93 15.02 -14.56
C VAL A 140 -2.23 14.90 -16.06
N PRO A 141 -1.74 13.88 -16.80
CA PRO A 141 -2.03 13.74 -18.23
C PRO A 141 -3.53 13.61 -18.56
N PHE A 142 -4.33 13.09 -17.62
CA PHE A 142 -5.76 12.87 -17.78
C PHE A 142 -6.60 14.12 -17.49
N MET A 143 -5.97 15.22 -17.07
CA MET A 143 -6.68 16.47 -16.78
C MET A 143 -6.96 17.31 -18.04
N THR A 144 -6.42 16.91 -19.18
CA THR A 144 -6.50 17.63 -20.47
C THR A 144 -6.68 16.64 -21.63
N THR A 145 -7.26 15.46 -21.39
CA THR A 145 -7.66 14.57 -22.49
C THR A 145 -8.89 15.13 -23.19
N PRO A 146 -9.19 14.72 -24.44
CA PRO A 146 -10.42 15.13 -25.11
C PRO A 146 -11.69 14.83 -24.27
N ALA A 147 -11.71 13.71 -23.54
CA ALA A 147 -12.81 13.38 -22.63
C ALA A 147 -12.88 14.34 -21.43
N ALA A 148 -11.73 14.74 -20.85
CA ALA A 148 -11.67 15.73 -19.79
C ALA A 148 -12.21 17.10 -20.23
N ASP A 149 -11.79 17.56 -21.41
CA ASP A 149 -12.21 18.84 -21.98
C ASP A 149 -13.71 18.84 -22.30
N ALA A 150 -14.21 17.75 -22.89
CA ALA A 150 -15.63 17.57 -23.16
C ALA A 150 -16.47 17.52 -21.87
N CYS A 151 -16.01 16.80 -20.84
CA CYS A 151 -16.67 16.78 -19.53
C CYS A 151 -16.72 18.17 -18.90
N GLY A 152 -15.63 18.94 -18.99
CA GLY A 152 -15.59 20.33 -18.54
C GLY A 152 -16.63 21.22 -19.24
N ALA A 153 -16.74 21.10 -20.57
CA ALA A 153 -17.70 21.84 -21.37
C ALA A 153 -19.16 21.46 -21.04
N GLU A 154 -19.45 20.16 -20.96
CA GLU A 154 -20.81 19.63 -20.82
C GLU A 154 -21.32 19.71 -19.37
N ALA A 155 -20.50 19.33 -18.39
CA ALA A 155 -20.91 19.18 -17.00
C ALA A 155 -20.51 20.37 -16.12
N LEU A 156 -19.34 20.96 -16.34
CA LEU A 156 -18.76 21.98 -15.45
C LEU A 156 -18.92 23.42 -15.94
N GLY A 157 -19.77 23.66 -16.94
CA GLY A 157 -20.03 25.00 -17.46
C GLY A 157 -18.83 25.62 -18.17
N GLY A 158 -18.04 24.80 -18.87
CA GLY A 158 -16.83 25.24 -19.58
C GLY A 158 -15.58 25.32 -18.72
N LYS A 159 -15.66 24.99 -17.43
CA LYS A 159 -14.49 24.93 -16.55
C LYS A 159 -13.67 23.66 -16.81
N SER A 160 -12.37 23.73 -16.57
CA SER A 160 -11.49 22.56 -16.59
C SER A 160 -11.90 21.53 -15.54
N ILE A 161 -11.73 20.24 -15.84
CA ILE A 161 -11.92 19.15 -14.89
C ILE A 161 -11.08 19.32 -13.62
N ARG A 162 -9.95 20.04 -13.70
CA ARG A 162 -9.09 20.36 -12.55
C ARG A 162 -9.83 21.08 -11.44
N SER A 163 -10.89 21.81 -11.77
CA SER A 163 -11.68 22.58 -10.80
C SER A 163 -12.33 21.73 -9.71
N ILE A 164 -12.55 20.43 -9.94
CA ILE A 164 -13.10 19.54 -8.91
C ILE A 164 -12.07 19.20 -7.80
N PHE A 165 -10.79 19.43 -8.03
CA PHE A 165 -9.70 19.18 -7.08
C PHE A 165 -9.26 20.45 -6.32
N GLU A 166 -9.96 21.58 -6.52
CA GLU A 166 -9.71 22.81 -5.80
C GLU A 166 -10.17 22.70 -4.33
N SER A 167 -9.85 23.69 -3.50
CA SER A 167 -10.15 23.68 -2.06
C SER A 167 -11.64 23.79 -1.70
N SER A 168 -12.53 23.82 -2.69
CA SER A 168 -13.98 23.85 -2.50
C SER A 168 -14.62 22.56 -2.97
N VAL A 169 -15.53 22.02 -2.16
CA VAL A 169 -16.30 20.83 -2.53
C VAL A 169 -17.12 21.05 -3.81
N THR A 170 -17.20 19.99 -4.63
CA THR A 170 -18.09 19.96 -5.80
C THR A 170 -19.54 19.83 -5.33
N PRO A 171 -20.46 20.73 -5.72
CA PRO A 171 -21.86 20.67 -5.28
C PRO A 171 -22.58 19.38 -5.71
N PRO A 172 -23.54 18.86 -4.92
CA PRO A 172 -24.27 17.64 -5.26
C PRO A 172 -24.93 17.64 -6.65
N ASP A 173 -25.52 18.76 -7.05
CA ASP A 173 -26.15 18.91 -8.39
C ASP A 173 -25.10 18.80 -9.51
N THR A 174 -23.89 19.32 -9.28
CA THR A 174 -22.77 19.19 -10.22
C THR A 174 -22.27 17.75 -10.29
N ILE A 175 -22.16 17.04 -9.17
CA ILE A 175 -21.83 15.60 -9.14
C ILE A 175 -22.87 14.81 -9.93
N ALA A 176 -24.17 15.03 -9.65
CA ALA A 176 -25.25 14.34 -10.35
C ALA A 176 -25.19 14.59 -11.87
N LYS A 177 -24.88 15.83 -12.28
CA LYS A 177 -24.69 16.17 -13.69
C LYS A 177 -23.49 15.45 -14.31
N MET A 178 -22.33 15.45 -13.65
CA MET A 178 -21.13 14.75 -14.13
C MET A 178 -21.36 13.24 -14.28
N VAL A 179 -21.99 12.60 -13.29
CA VAL A 179 -22.30 11.17 -13.30
C VAL A 179 -23.19 10.78 -14.48
N ASN A 180 -24.11 11.65 -14.89
CA ASN A 180 -24.99 11.42 -16.03
C ASN A 180 -24.43 11.91 -17.38
N THR A 181 -23.19 12.44 -17.40
CA THR A 181 -22.54 12.96 -18.61
C THR A 181 -21.56 11.91 -19.17
N PRO A 182 -21.76 11.38 -20.40
CA PRO A 182 -20.91 10.32 -20.95
C PRO A 182 -19.43 10.66 -21.03
N SER A 183 -19.08 11.90 -21.42
CA SER A 183 -17.69 12.36 -21.51
C SER A 183 -16.97 12.30 -20.15
N CYS A 184 -17.68 12.59 -19.05
CA CYS A 184 -17.16 12.47 -17.69
C CYS A 184 -16.92 11.02 -17.26
N GLN A 185 -17.80 10.10 -17.68
CA GLN A 185 -17.61 8.66 -17.42
C GLN A 185 -16.40 8.13 -18.19
N THR A 186 -16.22 8.53 -19.45
CA THR A 186 -15.03 8.20 -20.25
C THR A 186 -13.77 8.75 -19.58
N TRP A 187 -13.78 10.03 -19.19
CA TRP A 187 -12.66 10.65 -18.48
C TRP A 187 -12.27 9.88 -17.22
N TRP A 188 -13.25 9.52 -16.38
CA TRP A 188 -12.97 8.77 -15.16
C TRP A 188 -12.36 7.40 -15.45
N SER A 189 -12.90 6.67 -16.44
CA SER A 189 -12.36 5.38 -16.87
C SER A 189 -10.91 5.50 -17.34
N GLU A 190 -10.57 6.54 -18.10
CA GLU A 190 -9.20 6.81 -18.54
C GLU A 190 -8.27 7.15 -17.37
N LEU A 191 -8.71 8.02 -16.46
CA LEU A 191 -7.94 8.44 -15.28
C LEU A 191 -7.70 7.28 -14.30
N SER A 192 -8.71 6.43 -14.07
CA SER A 192 -8.64 5.39 -13.06
C SER A 192 -7.88 4.15 -13.53
N ALA A 193 -7.84 3.88 -14.84
CA ALA A 193 -7.18 2.69 -15.38
C ALA A 193 -5.70 2.53 -14.97
N PRO A 194 -4.85 3.58 -14.99
CA PRO A 194 -3.47 3.50 -14.49
C PRO A 194 -3.35 3.11 -13.01
N PHE A 195 -4.34 3.45 -12.17
CA PHE A 195 -4.30 3.15 -10.73
C PHE A 195 -4.34 1.63 -10.46
N ALA A 196 -4.95 0.85 -11.36
CA ALA A 196 -4.91 -0.62 -11.28
C ALA A 196 -3.49 -1.19 -11.40
N LEU A 197 -2.55 -0.42 -11.96
CA LEU A 197 -1.15 -0.80 -12.15
C LEU A 197 -0.25 -0.34 -11.00
N PHE A 198 -0.77 0.43 -10.06
CA PHE A 198 -0.02 0.80 -8.86
C PHE A 198 0.25 -0.44 -8.02
N LYS A 199 1.34 -0.37 -7.26
CA LYS A 199 1.53 -1.33 -6.17
C LYS A 199 0.43 -1.12 -5.12
N PRO A 200 -0.12 -2.20 -4.52
CA PRO A 200 -1.07 -2.10 -3.41
C PRO A 200 -0.63 -1.11 -2.34
N CYS A 201 -1.53 -0.19 -2.03
CA CYS A 201 -1.40 0.83 -0.99
C CYS A 201 -2.79 1.44 -0.72
N MET A 202 -2.95 2.10 0.42
CA MET A 202 -4.18 2.80 0.79
C MET A 202 -4.26 4.16 0.13
N TYR A 203 -5.33 4.36 -0.61
CA TYR A 203 -5.72 5.63 -1.17
C TYR A 203 -7.16 5.94 -0.74
N LEU A 204 -7.33 7.03 -0.01
CA LEU A 204 -8.64 7.52 0.47
C LEU A 204 -9.45 6.46 1.25
N GLY A 205 -8.77 5.67 2.08
CA GLY A 205 -9.42 4.68 2.96
C GLY A 205 -9.77 3.34 2.31
N THR A 206 -9.32 3.09 1.08
CA THR A 206 -9.41 1.78 0.42
C THR A 206 -8.12 1.47 -0.34
N THR A 207 -7.96 0.25 -0.87
CA THR A 207 -6.83 -0.06 -1.74
C THR A 207 -6.93 0.73 -3.04
N ILE A 208 -5.81 1.18 -3.59
CA ILE A 208 -5.80 1.92 -4.86
C ILE A 208 -6.43 1.15 -6.03
N GLN A 209 -6.33 -0.18 -6.05
CA GLN A 209 -6.93 -1.03 -7.06
C GLN A 209 -8.46 -1.15 -6.89
N ASP A 210 -8.97 -1.07 -5.67
CA ASP A 210 -10.42 -1.03 -5.46
C ASP A 210 -10.97 0.36 -5.67
N PHE A 211 -10.21 1.40 -5.31
CA PHE A 211 -10.49 2.78 -5.68
C PHE A 211 -10.62 2.94 -7.20
N SER A 212 -9.73 2.32 -7.97
CA SER A 212 -9.77 2.41 -9.44
C SER A 212 -11.02 1.80 -10.09
N LYS A 213 -11.72 0.91 -9.37
CA LYS A 213 -12.96 0.26 -9.81
C LYS A 213 -14.22 0.99 -9.34
N GLN A 214 -14.07 2.02 -8.51
CA GLN A 214 -15.20 2.76 -8.00
C GLN A 214 -15.93 3.49 -9.14
N PRO A 215 -17.26 3.63 -9.07
CA PRO A 215 -17.98 4.47 -10.01
C PRO A 215 -17.57 5.94 -9.84
N LEU A 216 -17.72 6.75 -10.90
CA LEU A 216 -17.40 8.18 -10.90
C LEU A 216 -18.03 8.93 -9.71
N GLN A 217 -19.26 8.56 -9.32
CA GLN A 217 -19.93 9.16 -8.17
C GLN A 217 -19.13 8.97 -6.87
N ALA A 218 -18.70 7.74 -6.57
CA ALA A 218 -17.96 7.43 -5.35
C ALA A 218 -16.60 8.13 -5.33
N PHE A 219 -15.94 8.25 -6.49
CA PHE A 219 -14.73 9.06 -6.65
C PHE A 219 -14.97 10.53 -6.27
N LEU A 220 -16.01 11.16 -6.83
CA LEU A 220 -16.33 12.58 -6.56
C LEU A 220 -16.69 12.82 -5.09
N GLU A 221 -17.44 11.89 -4.48
CA GLU A 221 -17.78 11.94 -3.06
C GLU A 221 -16.55 11.77 -2.15
N ALA A 222 -15.65 10.84 -2.48
CA ALA A 222 -14.38 10.66 -1.77
C ALA A 222 -13.51 11.92 -1.86
N ASN A 223 -13.41 12.53 -3.04
CA ASN A 223 -12.68 13.78 -3.24
C ASN A 223 -13.27 14.94 -2.41
N ASN A 224 -14.60 15.08 -2.36
CA ASN A 224 -15.24 16.07 -1.51
C ASN A 224 -14.93 15.85 -0.02
N LYS A 225 -14.94 14.59 0.43
CA LYS A 225 -14.60 14.25 1.81
C LYS A 225 -13.16 14.64 2.14
N GLU A 226 -12.22 14.42 1.23
CA GLU A 226 -10.83 14.84 1.40
C GLU A 226 -10.70 16.36 1.52
N ILE A 227 -11.34 17.11 0.63
CA ILE A 227 -11.37 18.58 0.68
C ILE A 227 -11.93 19.07 2.03
N GLN A 228 -13.03 18.46 2.52
CA GLN A 228 -13.62 18.80 3.81
C GLN A 228 -12.72 18.45 5.00
N SER A 229 -11.93 17.39 4.87
CA SER A 229 -11.00 16.93 5.91
C SER A 229 -9.61 17.57 5.83
N PHE A 230 -9.39 18.43 4.83
CA PHE A 230 -8.09 19.04 4.59
C PHE A 230 -7.69 19.95 5.76
N ASP A 231 -6.72 19.48 6.54
CA ASP A 231 -6.03 20.26 7.55
C ASP A 231 -4.70 20.77 6.98
N PRO A 232 -4.53 22.09 6.79
CA PRO A 232 -3.30 22.66 6.25
C PRO A 232 -2.08 22.47 7.17
N ASN A 233 -2.28 22.07 8.43
CA ASN A 233 -1.20 21.79 9.39
C ASN A 233 -0.86 20.30 9.48
N ARG A 234 -1.55 19.43 8.72
CA ARG A 234 -1.20 18.01 8.66
C ARG A 234 0.22 17.89 8.11
N PRO A 235 1.15 17.19 8.80
CA PRO A 235 2.48 16.94 8.27
C PRO A 235 2.34 16.32 6.88
N ALA A 236 3.11 16.82 5.91
CA ALA A 236 3.16 16.21 4.58
C ALA A 236 3.50 14.73 4.74
N ASP A 237 2.78 13.85 4.05
CA ASP A 237 3.05 12.41 4.04
C ASP A 237 4.45 12.18 3.43
N THR A 238 5.49 12.25 4.25
CA THR A 238 6.87 11.93 3.86
C THR A 238 6.98 10.43 3.79
N SER A 239 6.76 9.87 2.60
CA SER A 239 6.96 8.46 2.28
C SER A 239 8.13 8.27 1.31
#